data_AF-A0AB36IVU0-F1
#
_entry.id   AF-A0AB36IVU0-F1
#
_cell.length_a   1.000
_cell.length_b   1.000
_cell.length_c   1.000
_cell.angle_alpha   90.00
_cell.angle_beta   90.00
_cell.angle_gamma   90.00
#
_symmetry.space_group_name_H-M   'P 1'
#
loop_
_entity.id
_entity.type
_entity.pdbx_description
1 polymer ?
#
loop_
_entity_poly.entity_id
_entity_poly.type
_entity_poly.pdbx_seq_one_letter_code
_entity_poly.pdbx_strand_id
1 'polypeptide(L)' 'MITGKQAWAIMAAGIIAYEFSCEEDQLLSVVVDEWLLTHPILTRVVIAGVALHLLNSLPWWADPIGKRLWKAIFS' A
#
# COMPACT_ATOMS: atom_id res chain seq x y z
N MET A 1 -11.00 16.91 10.94
CA MET A 1 -9.99 16.58 9.92
C MET A 1 -9.04 15.58 10.54
N ILE A 2 -8.84 14.40 9.95
CA ILE A 2 -7.87 13.42 10.48
C ILE A 2 -6.48 13.87 10.04
N THR A 3 -5.54 13.97 10.99
CA THR A 3 -4.14 14.31 10.68
C THR A 3 -3.45 13.14 10.00
N GLY A 4 -2.36 13.38 9.26
CA GLY A 4 -1.57 12.28 8.67
C GLY A 4 -1.09 11.25 9.70
N LYS A 5 -0.74 11.69 10.92
CA LYS A 5 -0.35 10.80 12.03
C LYS A 5 -1.50 9.88 12.46
N GLN A 6 -2.70 10.44 12.58
CA GLN A 6 -3.90 9.65 12.92
C GLN A 6 -4.29 8.70 11.78
N ALA A 7 -4.17 9.12 10.52
CA ALA A 7 -4.43 8.24 9.38
C ALA A 7 -3.48 7.03 9.38
N TRP A 8 -2.19 7.25 9.62
CA TRP A 8 -1.21 6.17 9.81
C TRP A 8 -1.58 5.23 10.95
N ALA A 9 -1.94 5.77 12.11
CA ALA A 9 -2.36 4.96 13.26
C ALA A 9 -3.60 4.11 12.96
N ILE A 10 -4.59 4.68 12.26
CA ILE A 10 -5.80 3.97 11.87
C ILE A 10 -5.50 2.84 10.88
N MET A 11 -4.65 3.08 9.87
CA MET A 11 -4.27 2.04 8.91
C MET A 11 -3.52 0.89 9.59
N ALA A 12 -2.55 1.21 10.46
CA ALA A 12 -1.81 0.19 11.21
C ALA A 12 -2.74 -0.62 12.12
N ALA A 13 -3.64 0.05 12.85
CA ALA A 13 -4.63 -0.63 13.69
C ALA A 13 -5.58 -1.52 12.87
N GLY A 14 -6.00 -1.07 11.69
CA GLY A 14 -6.84 -1.86 10.78
C GLY A 14 -6.16 -3.13 10.29
N ILE A 15 -4.88 -3.04 9.90
CA ILE A 15 -4.08 -4.20 9.50
C ILE A 15 -4.01 -5.21 10.66
N ILE A 16 -3.63 -4.74 11.85
CA ILE A 16 -3.55 -5.59 13.05
C ILE A 16 -4.90 -6.23 13.35
N ALA A 17 -5.97 -5.44 13.40
CA ALA A 17 -7.30 -5.96 13.70
C ALA A 17 -7.75 -7.03 12.69
N TYR A 18 -7.49 -6.82 11.41
CA TYR A 18 -7.81 -7.78 10.36
C TYR A 18 -7.04 -9.09 10.55
N GLU A 19 -5.72 -9.02 10.66
CA GLU A 19 -4.84 -10.19 10.87
C GLU A 19 -5.25 -11.03 12.08
N PHE A 20 -5.67 -10.41 13.18
CA PHE A 20 -6.13 -11.12 14.38
C PHE A 20 -7.55 -11.70 14.28
N SER A 21 -8.36 -11.24 13.33
CA SER A 21 -9.78 -11.61 13.22
C SER A 21 -10.11 -12.56 12.06
N CYS A 22 -9.22 -12.66 11.07
CA CYS A 22 -9.43 -13.46 9.88
C CYS A 22 -9.09 -14.95 10.11
N GLU A 23 -9.58 -15.80 9.21
CA GLU A 23 -9.20 -17.22 9.15
C GLU A 23 -7.74 -17.38 8.69
N GLU A 24 -7.07 -18.48 9.05
CA GLU A 24 -5.63 -18.66 8.80
C GLU A 24 -5.25 -18.61 7.31
N ASP A 25 -6.14 -19.02 6.41
CA ASP A 25 -5.95 -18.96 4.95
C ASP A 25 -6.24 -17.56 4.37
N GLN A 26 -6.77 -16.63 5.18
CA GLN A 26 -7.11 -15.27 4.78
C GLN A 26 -6.17 -14.21 5.36
N LEU A 27 -5.07 -14.62 6.01
CA LEU A 27 -4.03 -13.71 6.47
C LEU A 27 -3.48 -12.90 5.27
N LEU A 28 -3.20 -11.61 5.47
CA LEU A 28 -2.71 -10.76 4.37
C LEU A 28 -1.39 -11.29 3.79
N SER A 29 -0.56 -11.89 4.65
CA SER A 29 0.67 -12.57 4.24
C SER A 29 0.41 -13.77 3.32
N VAL A 30 -0.57 -14.61 3.66
CA VAL A 30 -0.95 -15.79 2.86
C VAL A 30 -1.50 -15.36 1.50
N VAL A 31 -2.40 -14.37 1.48
CA VAL A 31 -2.94 -13.84 0.22
C VAL A 31 -1.83 -13.22 -0.64
N VAL A 32 -0.87 -12.54 -0.03
CA VAL A 32 0.32 -12.03 -0.76
C VAL A 32 1.15 -13.17 -1.34
N ASP A 33 1.34 -14.28 -0.61
CA ASP A 33 2.05 -15.46 -1.12
C ASP A 33 1.33 -16.07 -2.33
N GLU A 34 0.00 -16.21 -2.27
CA GLU A 34 -0.81 -16.67 -3.41
C GLU A 34 -0.69 -15.75 -4.62
N TRP A 35 -0.70 -14.44 -4.41
CA TRP A 35 -0.50 -13.45 -5.47
C TRP A 35 0.92 -13.43 -6.01
N LEU A 36 1.93 -13.77 -5.21
CA LEU A 36 3.29 -13.94 -5.69
C LEU A 36 3.42 -15.18 -6.58
N LEU A 37 2.63 -16.23 -6.34
CA LEU A 37 2.58 -17.42 -7.18
C LEU A 37 1.80 -17.18 -8.48
N THR A 38 0.64 -16.54 -8.39
CA THR A 38 -0.27 -16.35 -9.54
C THR A 38 0.07 -15.14 -10.40
N HIS A 39 0.54 -14.04 -9.80
CA HIS A 39 0.80 -12.75 -10.47
C HIS A 39 2.16 -12.14 -10.04
N PRO A 40 3.29 -12.87 -10.18
CA PRO A 40 4.57 -12.53 -9.55
C PRO A 40 5.11 -11.13 -9.86
N ILE A 41 4.99 -10.69 -11.12
CA ILE A 41 5.53 -9.39 -11.55
C ILE A 41 4.63 -8.26 -11.01
N LEU A 42 3.32 -8.39 -11.21
CA LEU A 42 2.36 -7.38 -10.81
C LEU A 42 2.43 -7.14 -9.29
N THR A 43 2.41 -8.21 -8.50
CA THR A 43 2.48 -8.13 -7.03
C THR A 43 3.74 -7.40 -6.56
N ARG A 44 4.91 -7.73 -7.12
CA ARG A 44 6.18 -7.07 -6.79
C ARG A 44 6.19 -5.60 -7.19
N VAL A 45 5.69 -5.27 -8.39
CA VAL A 45 5.63 -3.89 -8.88
C VAL A 45 4.73 -3.03 -7.98
N VAL A 46 3.56 -3.55 -7.59
CA VAL A 46 2.65 -2.83 -6.70
C VAL A 46 3.27 -2.62 -5.32
N ILE A 47 3.81 -3.68 -4.69
CA ILE A 47 4.45 -3.58 -3.37
C ILE A 47 5.65 -2.61 -3.41
N ALA A 48 6.52 -2.72 -4.41
CA ALA A 48 7.67 -1.84 -4.57
C ALA A 48 7.23 -0.38 -4.79
N GLY A 49 6.23 -0.14 -5.65
CA GLY A 49 5.70 1.19 -5.90
C GLY A 49 5.11 1.83 -4.65
N VAL A 50 4.33 1.08 -3.87
CA VAL A 50 3.77 1.55 -2.59
C VAL A 50 4.90 1.81 -1.59
N ALA A 51 5.85 0.90 -1.42
CA ALA A 51 6.98 1.09 -0.51
C ALA A 51 7.79 2.36 -0.85
N LEU A 52 8.09 2.56 -2.13
CA LEU A 52 8.80 3.73 -2.62
C LEU A 52 8.01 5.03 -2.38
N HIS A 53 6.70 5.02 -2.57
CA HIS A 53 5.83 6.15 -2.24
C HIS A 53 5.86 6.47 -0.74
N LEU A 54 5.63 5.47 0.12
CA LEU A 54 5.56 5.64 1.57
C LEU A 54 6.88 6.12 2.17
N LEU A 55 8.01 5.68 1.60
CA LEU A 55 9.35 6.11 1.99
C LEU A 55 9.76 7.45 1.37
N ASN A 56 8.88 8.13 0.62
CA ASN A 56 9.18 9.34 -0.15
C ASN A 56 10.45 9.19 -1.01
N SER A 57 10.70 7.98 -1.51
CA SER A 57 11.92 7.64 -2.27
C SER A 57 11.78 7.96 -3.75
N LEU A 58 10.59 8.37 -4.22
CA LEU A 58 10.34 8.78 -5.58
C LEU A 58 10.22 10.31 -5.69
N PRO A 59 10.79 10.92 -6.74
CA PRO A 59 10.47 12.30 -7.07
C PRO A 59 8.98 12.42 -7.44
N TRP A 60 8.42 13.61 -7.25
CA TRP A 60 6.96 13.85 -7.39
C TRP A 60 6.36 13.47 -8.75
N TRP A 61 7.16 13.46 -9.83
CA TRP A 61 6.72 13.07 -11.17
C TRP A 61 6.75 11.55 -11.39
N ALA A 62 7.48 10.81 -10.57
CA ALA A 62 7.57 9.36 -10.61
C ALA A 62 6.69 8.68 -9.55
N ASP A 63 6.07 9.45 -8.65
CA ASP A 63 5.21 8.94 -7.58
C ASP A 63 3.75 8.82 -8.08
N PRO A 64 3.28 7.61 -8.47
CA PRO A 64 1.94 7.41 -9.02
C PRO A 64 0.81 7.70 -8.02
N ILE A 65 1.11 7.70 -6.72
CA ILE A 65 0.13 7.83 -5.64
C ILE A 65 0.08 9.29 -5.14
N GLY A 66 1.18 10.03 -5.30
CA GLY A 66 1.32 11.40 -4.87
C GLY A 66 0.30 12.36 -5.48
N LYS A 67 -0.39 13.13 -4.62
CA LYS A 67 -1.36 14.17 -5.04
C LYS A 67 -0.78 15.18 -6.06
N ARG A 68 0.54 15.43 -6.00
CA ARG A 68 1.23 16.33 -6.93
C ARG A 68 1.23 15.82 -8.37
N LEU A 69 1.41 14.51 -8.58
CA LEU A 69 1.37 13.91 -9.90
C LEU A 69 -0.03 14.08 -10.52
N TRP A 70 -1.08 13.70 -9.78
CA TRP A 70 -2.46 13.79 -10.26
C TRP A 70 -2.89 15.21 -10.61
N LYS A 71 -2.46 16.19 -9.81
CA LYS A 71 -2.69 17.60 -10.12
C LYS A 71 -2.03 18.03 -11.44
N ALA A 72 -0.86 17.49 -11.78
CA ALA A 72 -0.15 17.84 -13.01
C ALA A 72 -0.76 17.15 -14.25
N ILE A 73 -1.39 15.99 -14.09
CA ILE A 73 -2.00 15.23 -15.20
C ILE A 73 -3.40 15.77 -15.56
N PHE A 74 -4.18 16.23 -14.58
CA PHE A 74 -5.59 16.59 -14.76
C PHE A 74 -5.92 18.09 -14.58
N SER A 75 -4.93 18.97 -14.60
CA SER A 75 -5.11 20.44 -14.65
C SER A 75 -4.78 20.97 -16.03
#